data_AF-A0A0D2H6Q7-F1
#
_entry.id   AF-A0A0D2H6Q7-F1
#
_cell.length_a   1.000
_cell.length_b   1.000
_cell.length_c   1.000
_cell.angle_alpha   90.00
_cell.angle_beta   90.00
_cell.angle_gamma   90.00
#
_symmetry.space_group_name_H-M   'P 1'
#
loop_
_entity.id
_entity.type
_entity.pdbx_description
1 polymer ?
#
loop_
_entity_poly.entity_id
_entity_poly.type
_entity_poly.pdbx_seq_one_letter_code
_entity_poly.pdbx_strand_id
1 'polypeptide(L)'
;MATDEQGFTDAATNNNQNGDTLPEGSKATDMQNEYLTRYQTASSVVIPRDVFESMYLSPYTQRLGHLRSTFGNPTPMPLMGFLIASMPLGCNLMGWRGSGGDGAAIIGLFFFFGGMLQILGCILEWIIGNTFPFVVFACYGAFWLAMGVTLQPAFNAQAYYASQPGGTAQFYSSFSFFWMVMALVTFFFLIGSLRTNVVFVLVFLFIDLAFIMLMATYWSAAEGKTAISGKCQKAAGAFIFVFCVFGWYLFFTMILMAVDFPLRLPTGDLSTIFKGASERKKPEPNA
;
A
#
# COMPACT_ATOMS: atom_id res chain seq x y z
N MET A 1 31.47 -43.53 53.66
CA MET A 1 30.13 -43.94 54.15
C MET A 1 29.30 -44.21 52.92
N ALA A 2 29.48 -45.37 52.28
CA ALA A 2 28.87 -46.70 52.57
C ALA A 2 27.47 -46.79 51.89
N THR A 3 27.39 -47.30 50.64
CA THR A 3 27.17 -48.71 50.18
C THR A 3 25.68 -49.10 50.23
N ASP A 4 25.00 -49.32 49.09
CA ASP A 4 24.84 -50.58 48.32
C ASP A 4 24.14 -51.71 49.10
N GLU A 5 23.02 -52.25 48.58
CA GLU A 5 22.79 -53.71 48.42
C GLU A 5 21.41 -54.09 47.82
N GLN A 6 21.43 -55.13 46.97
CA GLN A 6 20.33 -55.80 46.26
C GLN A 6 19.82 -57.04 47.03
N GLY A 7 18.61 -57.52 46.69
CA GLY A 7 18.07 -58.86 47.00
C GLY A 7 16.54 -58.85 46.81
N PHE A 8 15.81 -59.89 46.37
CA PHE A 8 16.03 -61.32 46.20
C PHE A 8 14.85 -61.88 45.34
N THR A 9 15.02 -63.11 44.86
CA THR A 9 14.29 -63.89 43.82
C THR A 9 13.02 -64.62 44.28
N ASP A 10 12.24 -65.20 43.33
CA ASP A 10 11.72 -66.60 43.27
C ASP A 10 10.44 -66.72 42.39
N ALA A 11 10.46 -67.44 41.24
CA ALA A 11 10.06 -68.85 41.01
C ALA A 11 8.51 -69.10 41.00
N ALA A 12 7.83 -69.89 40.16
CA ALA A 12 8.09 -70.79 39.04
C ALA A 12 6.74 -71.30 38.44
N THR A 13 6.73 -71.79 37.17
CA THR A 13 5.95 -72.96 36.61
C THR A 13 4.39 -72.97 36.62
N ASN A 14 3.59 -73.57 35.71
CA ASN A 14 3.72 -74.29 34.42
C ASN A 14 2.29 -74.64 33.89
N ASN A 15 2.13 -74.67 32.55
CA ASN A 15 1.32 -75.57 31.69
C ASN A 15 -0.21 -75.52 31.42
N ASN A 16 -0.49 -75.81 30.13
CA ASN A 16 -1.63 -76.50 29.46
C ASN A 16 -2.75 -75.75 28.70
N GLN A 17 -2.53 -75.59 27.38
CA GLN A 17 -3.28 -76.18 26.23
C GLN A 17 -4.82 -76.33 26.26
N ASN A 18 -5.54 -75.62 25.38
CA ASN A 18 -6.19 -76.12 24.14
C ASN A 18 -7.44 -75.31 23.71
N GLY A 19 -7.49 -74.97 22.40
CA GLY A 19 -8.70 -74.95 21.57
C GLY A 19 -9.61 -73.73 21.61
N ASP A 20 -9.50 -72.81 20.64
CA ASP A 20 -10.55 -72.60 19.63
C ASP A 20 -10.22 -71.45 18.66
N THR A 21 -10.56 -71.68 17.39
CA THR A 21 -10.18 -70.95 16.18
C THR A 21 -11.11 -69.78 15.83
N LEU A 22 -10.54 -68.58 15.64
CA LEU A 22 -10.79 -67.49 14.63
C LEU A 22 -12.23 -66.99 14.36
N PRO A 23 -12.44 -65.65 14.15
CA PRO A 23 -12.03 -65.03 12.89
C PRO A 23 -11.36 -63.64 12.99
N GLU A 24 -10.29 -63.48 12.20
CA GLU A 24 -9.54 -62.26 11.84
C GLU A 24 -10.37 -61.18 11.08
N GLY A 25 -11.69 -61.12 11.28
CA GLY A 25 -12.59 -60.20 10.57
C GLY A 25 -13.01 -58.94 11.34
N SER A 26 -12.86 -58.91 12.67
CA SER A 26 -13.44 -57.83 13.50
C SER A 26 -12.57 -56.57 13.61
N LYS A 27 -11.25 -56.67 13.47
CA LYS A 27 -10.33 -55.52 13.68
C LYS A 27 -10.27 -54.55 12.49
N ALA A 28 -10.67 -54.99 11.29
CA ALA A 28 -10.74 -54.11 10.13
C ALA A 28 -12.01 -53.24 10.14
N THR A 29 -13.12 -53.77 10.65
CA THR A 29 -14.42 -53.08 10.70
C THR A 29 -14.46 -51.98 11.77
N ASP A 30 -13.73 -52.16 12.87
CA ASP A 30 -13.64 -51.13 13.92
C ASP A 30 -12.80 -49.92 13.47
N MET A 31 -11.71 -50.14 12.72
CA MET A 31 -10.97 -49.04 12.09
C MET A 31 -11.82 -48.33 11.04
N GLN A 32 -12.57 -49.06 10.21
CA GLN A 32 -13.40 -48.48 9.16
C GLN A 32 -14.56 -47.65 9.73
N ASN A 33 -15.12 -48.03 10.88
CA ASN A 33 -16.11 -47.24 11.61
C ASN A 33 -15.51 -45.99 12.27
N GLU A 34 -14.25 -46.03 12.71
CA GLU A 34 -13.52 -44.86 13.24
C GLU A 34 -13.15 -43.85 12.15
N TYR A 35 -12.82 -44.34 10.94
CA TYR A 35 -12.64 -43.47 9.77
C TYR A 35 -13.97 -42.86 9.28
N LEU A 36 -15.09 -43.59 9.35
CA LEU A 36 -16.40 -43.10 8.91
C LEU A 36 -17.08 -42.16 9.92
N THR A 37 -16.80 -42.28 11.23
CA THR A 37 -17.31 -41.34 12.26
C THR A 37 -16.59 -39.99 12.22
N ARG A 38 -15.37 -39.90 11.69
CA ARG A 38 -14.69 -38.61 11.47
C ARG A 38 -15.23 -37.80 10.28
N TYR A 39 -16.00 -38.43 9.40
CA TYR A 39 -16.65 -37.79 8.24
C TYR A 39 -18.16 -37.59 8.43
N GLN A 40 -18.69 -37.73 9.65
CA GLN A 40 -20.08 -37.32 9.96
C GLN A 40 -20.22 -35.79 9.83
N THR A 41 -20.52 -35.39 8.60
CA THR A 41 -21.43 -34.31 8.19
C THR A 41 -21.38 -33.09 9.09
N ALA A 42 -20.48 -32.15 8.80
CA ALA A 42 -20.63 -30.77 9.23
C ALA A 42 -22.01 -30.30 8.74
N SER A 43 -23.00 -30.30 9.65
CA SER A 43 -24.32 -29.74 9.43
C SER A 43 -24.12 -28.30 8.95
N SER A 44 -24.80 -27.93 7.86
CA SER A 44 -24.82 -26.60 7.25
C SER A 44 -24.28 -25.48 8.16
N VAL A 45 -23.00 -25.12 7.97
CA VAL A 45 -22.45 -23.94 8.63
C VAL A 45 -23.09 -22.74 7.95
N VAL A 46 -24.01 -22.07 8.66
CA VAL A 46 -24.57 -20.79 8.21
C VAL A 46 -23.42 -19.79 8.24
N ILE A 47 -22.82 -19.51 7.09
CA ILE A 47 -21.77 -18.50 6.95
C ILE A 47 -22.45 -17.12 7.14
N PRO A 48 -22.08 -16.34 8.17
CA PRO A 48 -22.57 -14.98 8.31
C PRO A 48 -22.27 -14.17 7.05
N ARG A 49 -23.21 -13.32 6.62
CA ARG A 49 -23.10 -12.61 5.32
C ARG A 49 -21.83 -11.78 5.24
N ASP A 50 -21.39 -11.19 6.34
CA ASP A 50 -20.12 -10.46 6.46
C ASP A 50 -18.89 -11.35 6.20
N VAL A 51 -18.93 -12.61 6.65
CA VAL A 51 -17.86 -13.59 6.38
C VAL A 51 -17.89 -14.01 4.91
N PHE A 52 -19.08 -14.25 4.34
CA PHE A 52 -19.22 -14.54 2.90
C PHE A 52 -18.74 -13.37 2.04
N GLU A 53 -19.19 -12.14 2.33
CA GLU A 53 -18.73 -10.92 1.66
C GLU A 53 -17.22 -10.75 1.80
N SER A 54 -16.66 -11.03 2.99
CA SER A 54 -15.20 -11.01 3.19
C SER A 54 -14.45 -12.07 2.38
N MET A 55 -15.05 -13.24 2.11
CA MET A 55 -14.45 -14.27 1.24
C MET A 55 -14.45 -13.86 -0.23
N TYR A 56 -15.50 -13.16 -0.69
CA TYR A 56 -15.56 -12.64 -2.06
C TYR A 56 -14.64 -11.43 -2.26
N LEU A 57 -14.44 -10.63 -1.21
CA LEU A 57 -13.66 -9.39 -1.28
C LEU A 57 -12.19 -9.57 -0.87
N SER A 58 -11.82 -10.69 -0.23
CA SER A 58 -10.42 -10.99 0.12
C SER A 58 -10.11 -12.49 0.14
N PRO A 59 -9.15 -12.98 -0.67
CA PRO A 59 -8.65 -14.35 -0.52
C PRO A 59 -7.93 -14.49 0.83
N TYR A 60 -8.32 -15.50 1.60
CA TYR A 60 -7.66 -15.88 2.85
C TYR A 60 -6.18 -16.22 2.59
N THR A 61 -5.26 -15.34 2.96
CA THR A 61 -3.82 -15.53 2.77
C THR A 61 -3.11 -15.63 4.13
N GLN A 62 -3.26 -16.78 4.80
CA GLN A 62 -2.50 -17.12 6.02
C GLN A 62 -1.00 -17.39 5.79
N ARG A 63 -0.42 -16.98 4.65
CA ARG A 63 0.98 -17.27 4.26
C ARG A 63 1.85 -16.03 3.97
N LEU A 64 1.41 -14.81 4.31
CA LEU A 64 2.15 -13.56 4.00
C LEU A 64 3.54 -13.42 4.66
N GLY A 65 3.91 -14.29 5.61
CA GLY A 65 5.20 -14.20 6.29
C GLY A 65 6.43 -14.48 5.41
N HIS A 66 6.33 -15.36 4.41
CA HIS A 66 7.51 -15.79 3.65
C HIS A 66 7.93 -14.76 2.60
N LEU A 67 6.99 -14.16 1.87
CA LEU A 67 7.31 -13.29 0.72
C LEU A 67 8.08 -12.03 1.12
N ARG A 68 7.76 -11.42 2.28
CA ARG A 68 8.48 -10.25 2.79
C ARG A 68 9.91 -10.58 3.23
N SER A 69 10.19 -11.84 3.58
CA SER A 69 11.55 -12.30 3.87
C SER A 69 12.33 -12.71 2.61
N THR A 70 11.62 -13.08 1.54
CA THR A 70 12.21 -13.49 0.26
C THR A 70 12.58 -12.29 -0.62
N PHE A 71 11.75 -11.24 -0.63
CA PHE A 71 11.94 -10.07 -1.48
C PHE A 71 12.38 -8.84 -0.69
N GLY A 72 13.21 -7.99 -1.30
CA GLY A 72 13.55 -6.69 -0.75
C GLY A 72 12.34 -5.76 -0.69
N ASN A 73 12.40 -4.73 0.16
CA ASN A 73 11.35 -3.72 0.25
C ASN A 73 11.29 -2.91 -1.07
N PRO A 74 10.20 -2.98 -1.85
CA PRO A 74 10.12 -2.26 -3.12
C PRO A 74 9.82 -0.78 -2.94
N THR A 75 9.24 -0.33 -1.82
CA THR A 75 8.75 1.04 -1.57
C THR A 75 9.74 2.17 -1.92
N PRO A 76 11.07 2.07 -1.67
CA PRO A 76 11.99 3.15 -1.97
C PRO A 76 12.07 3.50 -3.45
N MET A 77 11.90 2.53 -4.35
CA MET A 77 12.00 2.72 -5.79
C MET A 77 10.87 3.60 -6.37
N PRO A 78 9.57 3.27 -6.21
CA PRO A 78 8.49 4.13 -6.69
C PRO A 78 8.47 5.47 -5.96
N LEU A 79 8.84 5.52 -4.67
CA LEU A 79 8.96 6.79 -3.95
C LEU A 79 10.03 7.69 -4.57
N MET A 80 11.21 7.16 -4.87
CA MET A 80 12.26 7.92 -5.56
C MET A 80 11.76 8.46 -6.91
N GLY A 81 11.09 7.62 -7.70
CA GLY A 81 10.49 8.02 -8.97
C GLY A 81 9.49 9.16 -8.81
N PHE A 82 8.61 9.06 -7.82
CA PHE A 82 7.66 10.10 -7.46
C PHE A 82 8.34 11.42 -7.11
N LEU A 83 9.39 11.39 -6.27
CA LEU A 83 10.10 12.58 -5.82
C LEU A 83 10.91 13.26 -6.92
N ILE A 84 11.55 12.47 -7.79
CA ILE A 84 12.31 12.99 -8.95
C ILE A 84 11.38 13.70 -9.95
N ALA A 85 10.15 13.23 -10.15
CA ALA A 85 9.17 13.93 -10.98
C ALA A 85 8.57 15.16 -10.27
N SER A 86 8.26 15.02 -8.98
CA SER A 86 7.54 16.03 -8.19
C SER A 86 8.38 17.26 -7.85
N MET A 87 9.60 17.06 -7.34
CA MET A 87 10.42 18.16 -6.82
C MET A 87 10.74 19.20 -7.91
N PRO A 88 11.18 18.81 -9.12
CA PRO A 88 11.36 19.76 -10.22
C PRO A 88 10.04 20.40 -10.65
N LEU A 89 8.91 19.69 -10.64
CA LEU A 89 7.60 20.29 -10.94
C LEU A 89 7.27 21.41 -9.94
N GLY A 90 7.48 21.18 -8.64
CA GLY A 90 7.29 22.22 -7.61
C GLY A 90 8.12 23.47 -7.88
N CYS A 91 9.41 23.29 -8.25
CA CYS A 91 10.29 24.39 -8.65
C CYS A 91 9.79 25.15 -9.90
N ASN A 92 9.28 24.42 -10.91
CA ASN A 92 8.71 25.01 -12.12
C ASN A 92 7.47 25.85 -11.82
N LEU A 93 6.56 25.33 -10.97
CA LEU A 93 5.32 26.03 -10.60
C LEU A 93 5.59 27.30 -9.78
N MET A 94 6.64 27.30 -8.95
CA MET A 94 7.10 28.49 -8.23
C MET A 94 7.85 29.51 -9.13
N GLY A 95 8.22 29.11 -10.35
CA GLY A 95 8.95 29.96 -11.29
C GLY A 95 10.42 30.17 -10.94
N TRP A 96 11.04 29.23 -10.23
CA TRP A 96 12.43 29.35 -9.82
C TRP A 96 13.35 29.50 -11.02
N ARG A 97 14.24 30.49 -10.98
CA ARG A 97 15.16 30.85 -12.09
C ARG A 97 14.44 31.14 -13.42
N GLY A 98 13.18 31.58 -13.40
CA GLY A 98 12.39 31.86 -14.61
C GLY A 98 11.84 30.62 -15.31
N SER A 99 11.82 29.46 -14.62
CA SER A 99 11.14 28.26 -15.11
C SER A 99 9.62 28.44 -15.20
N GLY A 100 8.94 27.58 -15.97
CA GLY A 100 7.50 27.67 -16.21
C GLY A 100 7.01 26.63 -17.22
N GLY A 101 5.84 26.86 -17.81
CA GLY A 101 5.25 25.97 -18.82
C GLY A 101 4.78 24.63 -18.26
N ASP A 102 4.25 24.61 -17.03
CA ASP A 102 3.64 23.46 -16.36
C ASP A 102 4.52 22.18 -16.32
N GLY A 103 5.83 22.34 -16.43
CA GLY A 103 6.78 21.23 -16.43
C GLY A 103 6.99 20.57 -17.80
N ALA A 104 6.59 21.20 -18.91
CA ALA A 104 6.83 20.67 -20.26
C ALA A 104 8.30 20.32 -20.53
N ALA A 105 9.25 21.10 -19.99
CA ALA A 105 10.69 20.83 -20.12
C ALA A 105 11.15 19.54 -19.40
N ILE A 106 10.40 19.06 -18.42
CA ILE A 106 10.72 17.89 -17.60
C ILE A 106 9.75 16.72 -17.85
N ILE A 107 9.01 16.75 -18.97
CA ILE A 107 7.99 15.75 -19.30
C ILE A 107 8.55 14.31 -19.34
N GLY A 108 9.83 14.13 -19.67
CA GLY A 108 10.51 12.84 -19.59
C GLY A 108 10.54 12.26 -18.17
N LEU A 109 10.68 13.11 -17.14
CA LEU A 109 10.60 12.68 -15.74
C LEU A 109 9.20 12.16 -15.39
N PHE A 110 8.15 12.68 -16.03
CA PHE A 110 6.77 12.26 -15.78
C PHE A 110 6.58 10.83 -16.30
N PHE A 111 7.09 10.52 -17.50
CA PHE A 111 6.98 9.18 -18.06
C PHE A 111 7.86 8.15 -17.33
N PHE A 112 9.15 8.43 -17.16
CA PHE A 112 10.11 7.41 -16.74
C PHE A 112 10.27 7.29 -15.21
N PHE A 113 10.21 8.40 -14.48
CA PHE A 113 10.35 8.37 -13.02
C PHE A 113 8.99 8.39 -12.33
N GLY A 114 8.16 9.38 -12.66
CA GLY A 114 6.83 9.54 -12.09
C GLY A 114 5.90 8.38 -12.45
N GLY A 115 5.89 7.97 -13.72
CA GLY A 115 5.02 6.91 -14.24
C GLY A 115 5.63 5.53 -14.09
N MET A 116 6.64 5.22 -14.92
CA MET A 116 7.18 3.87 -15.05
C MET A 116 7.68 3.28 -13.72
N LEU A 117 8.52 3.99 -12.96
CA LEU A 117 9.00 3.45 -11.66
C LEU A 117 7.85 3.24 -10.65
N GLN A 118 6.80 4.06 -10.69
CA GLN A 118 5.65 3.88 -9.81
C GLN A 118 4.74 2.73 -10.22
N ILE A 119 4.51 2.53 -11.52
CA ILE A 119 3.75 1.38 -12.01
C ILE A 119 4.51 0.08 -11.75
N LEU A 120 5.83 0.06 -11.94
CA LEU A 120 6.65 -1.09 -11.55
C LEU A 120 6.60 -1.31 -10.04
N GLY A 121 6.76 -0.26 -9.25
CA GLY A 121 6.69 -0.35 -7.80
C GLY A 121 5.33 -0.82 -7.28
N CYS A 122 4.21 -0.43 -7.90
CA CYS A 122 2.90 -0.91 -7.50
C CYS A 122 2.75 -2.43 -7.72
N ILE A 123 3.24 -2.94 -8.86
CA ILE A 123 3.25 -4.39 -9.12
C ILE A 123 4.09 -5.12 -8.07
N LEU A 124 5.25 -4.58 -7.69
CA LEU A 124 6.11 -5.16 -6.66
C LEU A 124 5.47 -5.12 -5.26
N GLU A 125 4.80 -4.02 -4.89
CA GLU A 125 4.04 -3.92 -3.63
C GLU A 125 2.87 -4.91 -3.59
N TRP A 126 2.19 -5.13 -4.72
CA TRP A 126 1.13 -6.11 -4.83
C TRP A 126 1.65 -7.54 -4.62
N ILE A 127 2.81 -7.89 -5.19
CA ILE A 127 3.44 -9.21 -5.04
C ILE A 127 3.76 -9.51 -3.56
N ILE A 128 4.25 -8.54 -2.80
CA ILE A 128 4.54 -8.74 -1.37
C ILE A 128 3.31 -8.60 -0.46
N GLY A 129 2.14 -8.26 -1.03
CA GLY A 129 0.86 -8.17 -0.32
C GLY A 129 0.66 -6.88 0.47
N ASN A 130 1.31 -5.78 0.06
CA ASN A 130 1.20 -4.49 0.73
C ASN A 130 0.19 -3.57 0.01
N THR A 131 -1.10 -3.77 0.32
CA THR A 131 -2.22 -3.16 -0.43
C THR A 131 -2.20 -1.63 -0.45
N PHE A 132 -1.86 -0.98 0.68
CA PHE A 132 -1.98 0.48 0.76
C PHE A 132 -0.96 1.20 -0.15
N PRO A 133 0.36 0.96 -0.04
CA PRO A 133 1.34 1.50 -0.99
C PRO A 133 1.12 1.04 -2.44
N PHE A 134 0.67 -0.20 -2.66
CA PHE A 134 0.27 -0.67 -4.00
C PHE A 134 -0.73 0.29 -4.66
N VAL A 135 -1.87 0.56 -4.02
CA VAL A 135 -2.92 1.42 -4.58
C VAL A 135 -2.42 2.86 -4.74
N VAL A 136 -1.65 3.35 -3.76
CA VAL A 136 -1.05 4.70 -3.80
C VAL A 136 -0.13 4.87 -5.01
N PHE A 137 0.83 3.96 -5.23
CA PHE A 137 1.76 4.05 -6.35
C PHE A 137 1.09 3.78 -7.70
N ALA A 138 0.06 2.93 -7.75
CA ALA A 138 -0.72 2.76 -8.98
C ALA A 138 -1.42 4.06 -9.38
N CYS A 139 -2.06 4.74 -8.42
CA CYS A 139 -2.74 6.01 -8.64
C CYS A 139 -1.76 7.10 -9.11
N TYR A 140 -0.67 7.31 -8.38
CA TYR A 140 0.29 8.35 -8.71
C TYR A 140 1.13 8.04 -9.96
N GLY A 141 1.41 6.77 -10.24
CA GLY A 141 2.02 6.35 -11.50
C GLY A 141 1.13 6.69 -12.70
N ALA A 142 -0.16 6.37 -12.62
CA ALA A 142 -1.14 6.74 -13.65
C ALA A 142 -1.31 8.27 -13.77
N PHE A 143 -1.30 8.99 -12.66
CA PHE A 143 -1.32 10.46 -12.63
C PHE A 143 -0.19 11.06 -13.47
N TRP A 144 1.06 10.61 -13.27
CA TRP A 144 2.20 11.14 -14.02
C TRP A 144 2.14 10.81 -15.50
N LEU A 145 1.70 9.60 -15.86
CA LEU A 145 1.51 9.22 -17.27
C LEU A 145 0.41 10.06 -17.93
N ALA A 146 -0.71 10.31 -17.24
CA ALA A 146 -1.80 11.16 -17.74
C ALA A 146 -1.36 12.61 -17.93
N MET A 147 -0.61 13.15 -16.96
CA MET A 147 0.02 14.48 -17.04
C MET A 147 1.00 14.57 -18.21
N GLY A 148 1.88 13.56 -18.34
CA GLY A 148 2.86 13.49 -19.43
C GLY A 148 2.19 13.43 -20.81
N VAL A 149 1.12 12.64 -20.97
CA VAL A 149 0.38 12.57 -22.24
C VAL A 149 -0.33 13.89 -22.53
N THR A 150 -0.89 14.56 -21.53
CA THR A 150 -1.62 15.82 -21.71
C THR A 150 -0.69 16.97 -22.14
N LEU A 151 0.53 17.02 -21.60
CA LEU A 151 1.53 18.02 -21.96
C LEU A 151 2.28 17.69 -23.26
N GLN A 152 2.27 16.43 -23.70
CA GLN A 152 2.99 16.01 -24.89
C GLN A 152 2.30 16.58 -26.15
N PRO A 153 2.97 17.45 -26.93
CA PRO A 153 2.32 18.14 -28.06
C PRO A 153 1.71 17.20 -29.10
N ALA A 154 2.27 16.00 -29.28
CA ALA A 154 1.77 15.00 -30.24
C ALA A 154 0.36 14.50 -29.95
N PHE A 155 -0.09 14.50 -28.68
CA PHE A 155 -1.46 14.11 -28.32
C PHE A 155 -2.45 15.26 -28.43
N ASN A 156 -1.97 16.50 -28.56
CA ASN A 156 -2.75 17.69 -28.92
C ASN A 156 -3.92 18.03 -27.97
N ALA A 157 -3.90 17.54 -26.72
CA ALA A 157 -5.01 17.69 -25.78
C ALA A 157 -5.34 19.16 -25.48
N GLN A 158 -4.32 20.01 -25.31
CA GLN A 158 -4.51 21.43 -25.04
C GLN A 158 -4.79 22.24 -26.31
N ALA A 159 -4.08 21.97 -27.40
CA ALA A 159 -4.22 22.73 -28.64
C ALA A 159 -5.52 22.42 -29.41
N TYR A 160 -6.19 21.29 -29.13
CA TYR A 160 -7.57 21.06 -29.54
C TYR A 160 -8.51 22.23 -29.18
N TYR A 161 -8.33 22.82 -27.99
CA TYR A 161 -9.19 23.89 -27.50
C TYR A 161 -8.92 25.25 -28.13
N ALA A 162 -7.79 25.43 -28.85
CA ALA A 162 -7.48 26.69 -29.53
C ALA A 162 -8.46 27.00 -30.68
N SER A 163 -9.12 25.98 -31.24
CA SER A 163 -10.13 26.13 -32.30
C SER A 163 -11.57 26.09 -31.78
N GLN A 164 -11.78 25.83 -30.48
CA GLN A 164 -13.11 25.72 -29.89
C GLN A 164 -13.63 27.11 -29.45
N PRO A 165 -14.95 27.36 -29.49
CA PRO A 165 -15.52 28.64 -29.07
C PRO A 165 -15.16 29.06 -27.64
N GLY A 166 -14.99 28.08 -26.74
CA GLY A 166 -14.59 28.31 -25.34
C GLY A 166 -13.09 28.56 -25.13
N GLY A 167 -12.28 28.40 -26.18
CA GLY A 167 -10.83 28.60 -26.13
C GLY A 167 -10.12 27.76 -25.06
N THR A 168 -8.94 28.22 -24.65
CA THR A 168 -8.14 27.59 -23.59
C THR A 168 -8.81 27.64 -22.21
N ALA A 169 -9.76 28.54 -21.98
CA ALA A 169 -10.52 28.57 -20.74
C ALA A 169 -11.33 27.28 -20.53
N GLN A 170 -11.89 26.72 -21.61
CA GLN A 170 -12.59 25.45 -21.56
C GLN A 170 -11.64 24.29 -21.25
N PHE A 171 -10.40 24.30 -21.77
CA PHE A 171 -9.38 23.32 -21.37
C PHE A 171 -9.09 23.42 -19.88
N TYR A 172 -8.82 24.62 -19.35
CA TYR A 172 -8.50 24.80 -17.94
C TYR A 172 -9.65 24.38 -17.02
N SER A 173 -10.89 24.70 -17.37
CA SER A 173 -12.06 24.26 -16.61
C SER A 173 -12.21 22.74 -16.62
N SER A 174 -12.04 22.09 -17.77
CA SER A 174 -12.12 20.63 -17.88
C SER A 174 -11.00 19.93 -17.13
N PHE A 175 -9.78 20.44 -17.24
CA PHE A 175 -8.61 19.85 -16.60
C PHE A 175 -8.62 20.04 -15.07
N SER A 176 -9.32 21.06 -14.56
CA SER A 176 -9.53 21.25 -13.11
C SER A 176 -10.25 20.07 -12.45
N PHE A 177 -11.11 19.35 -13.16
CA PHE A 177 -11.78 18.16 -12.62
C PHE A 177 -10.80 17.02 -12.31
N PHE A 178 -9.72 16.89 -13.09
CA PHE A 178 -8.66 15.93 -12.80
C PHE A 178 -7.98 16.26 -11.46
N TRP A 179 -7.62 17.52 -11.23
CA TRP A 179 -7.05 17.98 -9.97
C TRP A 179 -8.00 17.81 -8.78
N MET A 180 -9.29 18.08 -8.97
CA MET A 180 -10.33 17.90 -7.95
C MET A 180 -10.45 16.44 -7.51
N VAL A 181 -10.53 15.50 -8.47
CA VAL A 181 -10.64 14.07 -8.16
C VAL A 181 -9.34 13.54 -7.53
N MET A 182 -8.19 14.03 -7.99
CA MET A 182 -6.90 13.71 -7.36
C MET A 182 -6.85 14.17 -5.91
N ALA A 183 -7.30 15.40 -5.59
CA ALA A 183 -7.42 15.85 -4.21
C ALA A 183 -8.35 14.94 -3.40
N LEU A 184 -9.52 14.57 -3.92
CA LEU A 184 -10.43 13.66 -3.21
C LEU A 184 -9.80 12.29 -2.90
N VAL A 185 -9.13 11.67 -3.88
CA VAL A 185 -8.47 10.37 -3.70
C VAL A 185 -7.30 10.49 -2.72
N THR A 186 -6.50 11.56 -2.83
CA THR A 186 -5.40 11.85 -1.91
C THR A 186 -5.89 12.09 -0.49
N PHE A 187 -7.03 12.75 -0.30
CA PHE A 187 -7.66 12.92 1.01
C PHE A 187 -8.03 11.56 1.64
N PHE A 188 -8.51 10.59 0.84
CA PHE A 188 -8.72 9.23 1.35
C PHE A 188 -7.41 8.53 1.73
N PHE A 189 -6.35 8.72 0.96
CA PHE A 189 -5.02 8.22 1.34
C PHE A 189 -4.47 8.91 2.59
N LEU A 190 -4.72 10.21 2.78
CA LEU A 190 -4.36 10.94 3.99
C LEU A 190 -5.00 10.30 5.22
N ILE A 191 -6.31 10.02 5.18
CA ILE A 191 -7.01 9.33 6.27
C ILE A 191 -6.41 7.94 6.50
N GLY A 192 -6.18 7.17 5.43
CA GLY A 192 -5.56 5.83 5.53
C GLY A 192 -4.15 5.87 6.13
N SER A 193 -3.39 6.93 5.87
CA SER A 193 -2.01 7.11 6.35
C SER A 193 -1.90 7.45 7.84
N LEU A 194 -2.99 7.85 8.51
CA LEU A 194 -2.98 8.15 9.95
C LEU A 194 -2.53 6.97 10.83
N ARG A 195 -2.50 5.77 10.27
CA ARG A 195 -2.06 4.54 10.92
C ARG A 195 -0.62 4.12 10.60
N THR A 196 0.09 4.85 9.75
CA THR A 196 1.44 4.46 9.31
C THR A 196 2.51 5.21 10.11
N ASN A 197 2.86 6.42 9.72
CA ASN A 197 3.82 7.27 10.41
C ASN A 197 3.57 8.75 10.08
N VAL A 198 4.02 9.65 10.97
CA VAL A 198 3.79 11.09 10.86
C VAL A 198 4.34 11.64 9.54
N VAL A 199 5.52 11.21 9.10
CA VAL A 199 6.12 11.70 7.85
C VAL A 199 5.23 11.37 6.65
N PHE A 200 4.65 10.17 6.60
CA PHE A 200 3.76 9.77 5.52
C PHE A 200 2.45 10.55 5.52
N VAL A 201 1.90 10.83 6.71
CA VAL A 201 0.73 11.72 6.86
C VAL A 201 1.05 13.11 6.33
N LEU A 202 2.22 13.67 6.66
CA LEU A 202 2.63 14.99 6.17
C LEU A 202 2.80 15.00 4.64
N VAL A 203 3.36 13.94 4.06
CA VAL A 203 3.44 13.80 2.59
C VAL A 203 2.05 13.90 1.96
N PHE A 204 1.07 13.14 2.47
CA PHE A 204 -0.29 13.20 1.94
C PHE A 204 -1.00 14.52 2.22
N LEU A 205 -0.76 15.15 3.37
CA LEU A 205 -1.37 16.43 3.70
C LEU A 205 -0.92 17.53 2.72
N PHE A 206 0.38 17.63 2.47
CA PHE A 206 0.91 18.68 1.62
C PHE A 206 0.65 18.43 0.13
N ILE A 207 0.65 17.18 -0.35
CA ILE A 207 0.25 16.90 -1.73
C ILE A 207 -1.25 17.13 -1.95
N ASP A 208 -2.11 16.87 -0.95
CA ASP A 208 -3.54 17.17 -1.01
C ASP A 208 -3.77 18.69 -1.20
N LEU A 209 -3.12 19.49 -0.35
CA LEU A 209 -3.14 20.95 -0.48
C LEU A 209 -2.59 21.43 -1.82
N ALA A 210 -1.55 20.77 -2.36
CA ALA A 210 -1.04 21.08 -3.68
C ALA A 210 -2.07 20.83 -4.79
N PHE A 211 -2.79 19.71 -4.77
CA PHE A 211 -3.86 19.44 -5.74
C PHE A 211 -5.01 20.43 -5.64
N ILE A 212 -5.41 20.82 -4.42
CA ILE A 212 -6.44 21.85 -4.21
C ILE A 212 -5.98 23.21 -4.78
N MET A 213 -4.72 23.58 -4.57
CA MET A 213 -4.16 24.81 -5.15
C MET A 213 -4.03 24.74 -6.68
N LEU A 214 -3.70 23.58 -7.25
CA LEU A 214 -3.67 23.39 -8.71
C LEU A 214 -5.08 23.49 -9.30
N MET A 215 -6.06 22.84 -8.69
CA MET A 215 -7.47 22.98 -9.05
C MET A 215 -7.90 24.47 -9.07
N ALA A 216 -7.58 25.21 -8.01
CA ALA A 216 -7.85 26.66 -7.95
C ALA A 216 -7.08 27.47 -9.02
N THR A 217 -5.85 27.08 -9.34
CA THR A 217 -5.02 27.71 -10.38
C THR A 217 -5.70 27.63 -11.74
N TYR A 218 -6.16 26.43 -12.14
CA TYR A 218 -6.76 26.20 -13.44
C TYR A 218 -8.18 26.80 -13.54
N TRP A 219 -9.02 26.69 -12.51
CA TRP A 219 -10.33 27.36 -12.55
C TRP A 219 -10.24 28.89 -12.57
N SER A 220 -9.36 29.47 -11.75
CA SER A 220 -9.17 30.93 -11.80
C SER A 220 -8.54 31.41 -13.12
N ALA A 221 -7.72 30.57 -13.77
CA ALA A 221 -7.25 30.84 -15.14
C ALA A 221 -8.39 30.79 -16.16
N ALA A 222 -9.31 29.83 -16.04
CA ALA A 222 -10.50 29.72 -16.90
C ALA A 222 -11.41 30.96 -16.77
N GLU A 223 -11.51 31.54 -15.57
CA GLU A 223 -12.27 32.77 -15.31
C GLU A 223 -11.52 34.07 -15.71
N GLY A 224 -10.31 33.97 -16.26
CA GLY A 224 -9.48 35.13 -16.62
C GLY A 224 -8.84 35.86 -15.43
N LYS A 225 -8.90 35.30 -14.22
CA LYS A 225 -8.32 35.88 -12.98
C LYS A 225 -6.84 35.53 -12.85
N THR A 226 -6.03 35.96 -13.81
CA THR A 226 -4.59 35.61 -13.95
C THR A 226 -3.75 35.88 -12.71
N ALA A 227 -4.01 36.98 -12.00
CA ALA A 227 -3.28 37.32 -10.78
C ALA A 227 -3.55 36.34 -9.62
N ILE A 228 -4.78 35.82 -9.51
CA ILE A 228 -5.15 34.81 -8.51
C ILE A 228 -4.56 33.47 -8.92
N SER A 229 -4.72 33.10 -10.20
CA SER A 229 -4.16 31.87 -10.76
C SER A 229 -2.65 31.76 -10.49
N GLY A 230 -1.88 32.81 -10.79
CA GLY A 230 -0.43 32.81 -10.52
C GLY A 230 -0.05 32.69 -9.04
N LYS A 231 -0.89 33.20 -8.12
CA LYS A 231 -0.67 33.03 -6.66
C LYS A 231 -0.95 31.59 -6.23
N CYS A 232 -2.07 31.03 -6.69
CA CYS A 232 -2.42 29.63 -6.42
C CYS A 232 -1.37 28.67 -7.01
N GLN A 233 -0.84 28.96 -8.20
CA GLN A 233 0.19 28.14 -8.83
C GLN A 233 1.48 28.10 -8.00
N LYS A 234 1.91 29.27 -7.50
CA LYS A 234 3.09 29.36 -6.62
C LYS A 234 2.85 28.64 -5.29
N ALA A 235 1.65 28.76 -4.72
CA ALA A 235 1.28 28.03 -3.50
C ALA A 235 1.29 26.51 -3.71
N ALA A 236 0.74 26.03 -4.83
CA ALA A 236 0.83 24.63 -5.22
C ALA A 236 2.29 24.17 -5.31
N GLY A 237 3.13 24.90 -6.03
CA GLY A 237 4.56 24.59 -6.15
C GLY A 237 5.27 24.53 -4.81
N ALA A 238 4.95 25.42 -3.87
CA ALA A 238 5.50 25.42 -2.52
C ALA A 238 5.05 24.19 -1.72
N PHE A 239 3.75 23.82 -1.77
CA PHE A 239 3.27 22.60 -1.13
C PHE A 239 3.89 21.34 -1.73
N ILE A 240 4.09 21.30 -3.05
CA ILE A 240 4.83 20.21 -3.72
C ILE A 240 6.24 20.09 -3.16
N PHE A 241 6.95 21.21 -3.10
CA PHE A 241 8.32 21.24 -2.58
C PHE A 241 8.39 20.76 -1.13
N VAL A 242 7.48 21.23 -0.27
CA VAL A 242 7.44 20.85 1.15
C VAL A 242 7.16 19.35 1.31
N PHE A 243 6.18 18.78 0.59
CA PHE A 243 5.97 17.33 0.67
C PHE A 243 7.21 16.57 0.16
N CYS A 244 7.87 17.06 -0.89
CA CYS A 244 9.07 16.41 -1.40
C CYS A 244 10.18 16.38 -0.36
N VAL A 245 10.34 17.41 0.47
CA VAL A 245 11.30 17.39 1.59
C VAL A 245 10.98 16.25 2.57
N PHE A 246 9.72 16.07 2.96
CA PHE A 246 9.30 14.94 3.80
C PHE A 246 9.47 13.58 3.09
N GLY A 247 9.19 13.52 1.80
CA GLY A 247 9.37 12.31 1.01
C GLY A 247 10.83 11.93 0.85
N TRP A 248 11.74 12.88 0.63
CA TRP A 248 13.18 12.65 0.60
C TRP A 248 13.72 12.19 1.95
N TYR A 249 13.20 12.73 3.06
CA TYR A 249 13.49 12.23 4.41
C TYR A 249 13.06 10.77 4.57
N LEU A 250 11.86 10.42 4.11
CA LEU A 250 11.34 9.05 4.17
C LEU A 250 12.13 8.09 3.27
N PHE A 251 12.50 8.51 2.06
CA PHE A 251 13.37 7.76 1.14
C PHE A 251 14.73 7.51 1.79
N PHE A 252 15.38 8.55 2.31
CA PHE A 252 16.69 8.42 2.95
C PHE A 252 16.63 7.46 4.15
N THR A 253 15.59 7.56 4.98
CA THR A 253 15.36 6.63 6.09
C THR A 253 15.26 5.18 5.62
N MET A 254 14.55 4.91 4.51
CA MET A 254 14.45 3.56 3.97
C MET A 254 15.75 3.04 3.34
N ILE A 255 16.56 3.92 2.72
CA ILE A 255 17.88 3.54 2.22
C ILE A 255 18.83 3.19 3.37
N LEU A 256 18.86 3.98 4.45
CA LEU A 256 19.65 3.68 5.63
C LEU A 256 19.28 2.32 6.24
N MET A 257 17.98 2.01 6.32
CA MET A 257 17.51 0.69 6.78
C MET A 257 17.89 -0.45 5.82
N ALA A 258 17.88 -0.20 4.50
CA ALA A 258 18.23 -1.23 3.51
C ALA A 258 19.71 -1.63 3.53
N VAL A 259 20.60 -0.74 3.99
CA VAL A 259 22.04 -1.00 4.11
C VAL A 259 22.49 -1.31 5.54
N ASP A 260 21.55 -1.56 6.45
CA ASP A 260 21.78 -1.78 7.89
C ASP A 260 22.67 -0.70 8.54
N PHE A 261 22.43 0.56 8.17
CA PHE A 261 23.17 1.68 8.73
C PHE A 261 22.80 1.89 10.21
N PRO A 262 23.75 2.20 11.11
CA PRO A 262 23.49 2.28 12.55
C PRO A 262 22.54 3.42 12.96
N LEU A 263 22.39 4.45 12.12
CA LEU A 263 21.48 5.57 12.38
C LEU A 263 20.06 5.25 11.93
N ARG A 264 19.14 5.19 12.89
CA ARG A 264 17.69 5.09 12.63
C ARG A 264 17.04 6.45 12.79
N LEU A 265 16.55 7.00 11.69
CA LEU A 265 15.85 8.28 11.68
C LEU A 265 14.40 8.11 12.16
N PRO A 266 13.89 9.01 13.03
CA PRO A 266 12.54 8.89 13.57
C PRO A 266 11.47 9.31 12.54
N THR A 267 10.63 8.38 12.13
CA THR A 267 9.48 8.67 11.25
C THR A 267 8.18 8.99 12.01
N GLY A 268 8.17 8.79 13.33
CA GLY A 268 7.01 8.99 14.21
C GLY A 268 5.93 7.94 13.97
N ASP A 269 6.05 6.77 14.60
CA ASP A 269 5.08 5.68 14.45
C ASP A 269 3.73 6.04 15.12
N LEU A 270 2.67 6.06 14.31
CA LEU A 270 1.31 6.39 14.75
C LEU A 270 0.46 5.15 15.07
N SER A 271 1.01 3.94 14.89
CA SER A 271 0.31 2.68 15.15
C SER A 271 -0.16 2.54 16.60
N THR A 272 0.57 3.15 17.53
CA THR A 272 0.24 3.14 18.97
C THR A 272 -0.96 4.03 19.33
N ILE A 273 -1.14 5.13 18.61
CA ILE A 273 -2.26 6.07 18.82
C ILE A 273 -3.54 5.51 18.17
N PHE A 274 -3.42 4.98 16.95
CA PHE A 274 -4.53 4.38 16.22
C PHE A 274 -4.43 2.85 16.22
N LYS A 275 -4.85 2.20 17.32
CA LYS A 275 -4.82 0.73 17.46
C LYS A 275 -5.58 -0.03 16.37
N GLY A 276 -5.04 -1.15 15.91
CA GLY A 276 -5.59 -2.05 14.87
C GLY A 276 -7.02 -2.48 15.15
N ALA A 277 -7.85 -2.65 14.12
CA ALA A 277 -9.15 -3.31 14.32
C ALA A 277 -8.96 -4.73 14.88
N SER A 278 -7.91 -5.43 14.44
CA SER A 278 -7.48 -6.74 14.98
C SER A 278 -6.98 -6.65 16.42
N GLU A 279 -6.28 -5.58 16.79
CA GLU A 279 -5.79 -5.37 18.16
C GLU A 279 -6.91 -5.01 19.13
N ARG A 280 -7.89 -4.22 18.69
CA ARG A 280 -9.08 -3.89 19.48
C ARG A 280 -10.00 -5.09 19.72
N LYS A 281 -9.94 -6.12 18.86
CA LYS A 281 -10.71 -7.36 18.99
C LYS A 281 -10.02 -8.42 19.86
N LYS A 282 -8.76 -8.22 20.26
CA LYS A 282 -8.11 -9.15 21.20
C LYS A 282 -8.78 -8.98 22.56
N PRO A 283 -9.35 -10.04 23.17
CA PRO A 283 -9.82 -9.96 24.55
C PRO A 283 -8.64 -9.53 25.43
N GLU A 284 -8.88 -8.62 26.38
CA GLU A 284 -7.83 -8.24 27.33
C GLU A 284 -7.34 -9.52 28.02
N PRO A 285 -6.01 -9.76 28.09
CA PRO A 285 -5.48 -10.87 28.82
C PRO A 285 -5.74 -10.62 30.31
N ASN A 286 -6.82 -11.23 30.82
CA ASN A 286 -7.26 -11.28 32.23
C ASN A 286 -7.86 -9.98 32.79
N ALA A 287 -9.19 -9.87 32.70
CA ALA A 287 -10.01 -9.25 33.72
C ALA A 287 -10.65 -10.34 34.59
#